data_AF-A0AAD9QW28-F1
#
_entry.id   AF-A0AAD9QW28-F1
#
_cell.length_a   1.000
_cell.length_b   1.000
_cell.length_c   1.000
_cell.angle_alpha   90.00
_cell.angle_beta   90.00
_cell.angle_gamma   90.00
#
_symmetry.space_group_name_H-M   'P 1'
#
loop_
_entity.id
_entity.type
_entity.pdbx_description
1 polymer ?
#
loop_
_entity_poly.entity_id
_entity_poly.type
_entity_poly.pdbx_seq_one_letter_code
_entity_poly.pdbx_strand_id
1 'polypeptide(L)'
;MEWNLLSYAGAAFLGYYSFTFLLQVIHGVRAFVLPTIGIKKNLKKLGEWAAVTYGTETKVISMDFSGGVEIYDVNNVGVSHYPEFFTHMKREDAWKMINVNILSVIMMTHIILPEMAANVCYLTM
;
A
#
# COMPACT_ATOMS: atom_id res chain seq x y z
N MET A 1 18.84 10.74 51.97
CA MET A 1 19.20 10.81 50.54
C MET A 1 18.46 11.99 49.97
N GLU A 2 19.10 13.16 49.91
CA GLU A 2 18.47 14.33 49.31
C GLU A 2 18.67 14.27 47.81
N TRP A 3 17.56 14.15 47.08
CA TRP A 3 17.59 14.10 45.63
C TRP A 3 17.75 15.52 45.09
N ASN A 4 18.90 15.81 44.49
CA ASN A 4 19.19 17.11 43.89
C ASN A 4 18.27 17.36 42.68
N LEU A 5 17.84 18.61 42.46
CA LEU A 5 16.99 19.02 41.31
C LEU A 5 17.48 18.45 39.96
N LEU A 6 18.80 18.36 39.77
CA LEU A 6 19.44 17.82 38.57
C LEU A 6 19.10 16.33 38.34
N SER A 7 18.93 15.56 39.41
CA SER A 7 18.54 14.15 39.33
C SER A 7 17.11 13.97 38.85
N TYR A 8 16.18 14.83 39.29
CA TYR A 8 14.80 14.86 38.79
C TYR A 8 14.74 15.27 37.32
N ALA A 9 15.51 16.28 36.90
CA ALA A 9 15.60 16.70 35.51
C ALA A 9 16.17 15.58 34.61
N GLY A 10 17.23 14.90 35.06
CA GLY A 10 17.81 13.75 34.35
C GLY A 10 16.84 12.57 34.24
N ALA A 11 16.12 12.25 35.31
CA ALA A 11 15.11 11.19 35.31
C ALA A 11 13.94 11.51 34.36
N ALA A 12 13.46 12.75 34.33
CA ALA A 12 12.41 13.19 33.40
C ALA A 12 12.88 13.11 31.93
N PHE A 13 14.13 13.52 31.66
CA PHE A 13 14.71 13.45 30.32
C PHE A 13 14.85 12.01 29.84
N LEU A 14 15.43 11.13 30.66
CA LEU A 14 15.57 9.70 30.34
C LEU A 14 14.19 9.03 30.19
N GLY A 15 13.24 9.38 31.05
CA GLY A 15 11.86 8.90 30.95
C GLY A 15 11.19 9.28 29.63
N TYR A 16 11.32 10.54 29.21
CA TYR A 16 10.75 11.03 27.95
C TYR A 16 11.35 10.29 26.73
N TYR A 17 12.68 10.21 26.62
CA TYR A 17 13.33 9.52 25.50
C TYR A 17 13.11 8.00 25.52
N SER A 18 13.06 7.39 26.70
CA SER A 18 12.73 5.96 26.82
C SER A 18 11.31 5.69 26.33
N PHE A 19 10.36 6.56 26.67
CA PHE A 19 8.97 6.43 26.22
C PHE A 19 8.82 6.63 24.70
N THR A 20 9.46 7.64 24.13
CA THR A 20 9.42 7.87 22.67
C THR A 20 10.08 6.73 21.90
N PHE A 21 11.21 6.21 22.38
CA PHE A 21 11.85 5.03 21.81
C PHE A 21 10.93 3.80 21.87
N LEU A 22 10.25 3.58 22.99
CA LEU A 22 9.32 2.46 23.15
C LEU A 22 8.14 2.57 22.17
N LEU A 23 7.59 3.78 21.97
CA LEU A 23 6.58 4.04 20.94
C LEU A 23 7.13 3.79 19.52
N GLN A 24 8.36 4.18 19.22
CA GLN A 24 8.99 3.90 17.92
C GLN A 24 9.16 2.39 17.68
N VAL A 25 9.56 1.64 18.71
CA VAL A 25 9.66 0.17 18.65
C VAL A 25 8.28 -0.44 18.41
N ILE A 26 7.23 0.01 19.11
CA ILE A 26 5.86 -0.47 18.88
C ILE A 26 5.40 -0.18 17.45
N HIS A 27 5.67 1.02 16.93
CA HIS A 27 5.34 1.36 15.53
C HIS A 27 6.12 0.50 14.53
N GLY A 28 7.41 0.22 14.80
CA GLY A 28 8.23 -0.67 13.98
C GLY A 28 7.69 -2.10 13.97
N VAL A 29 7.37 -2.66 15.14
CA VAL A 29 6.74 -3.99 15.25
C VAL A 29 5.41 -4.02 14.51
N ARG A 30 4.58 -2.98 14.67
CA ARG A 30 3.30 -2.85 13.97
C ARG A 30 3.48 -2.81 12.44
N ALA A 31 4.50 -2.13 11.95
CA ALA A 31 4.76 -1.97 10.51
C ALA A 31 5.39 -3.21 9.87
N PHE A 32 6.32 -3.88 10.55
CA PHE A 32 7.11 -4.98 9.96
C PHE A 32 6.63 -6.38 10.37
N VAL A 33 6.16 -6.55 11.61
CA VAL A 33 5.81 -7.87 12.14
C VAL A 33 4.35 -8.23 11.85
N LEU A 34 3.41 -7.29 11.99
CA LEU A 34 1.99 -7.60 11.74
C LEU A 34 1.66 -8.05 10.31
N PRO A 35 2.23 -7.45 9.24
CA PRO A 35 1.99 -7.95 7.88
C PRO A 35 2.54 -9.38 7.70
N THR A 36 3.69 -9.67 8.32
CA THR A 36 4.37 -10.97 8.23
C THR A 36 3.59 -12.08 8.94
N ILE A 37 2.86 -11.77 10.01
CA ILE A 37 1.98 -12.73 10.72
C ILE A 37 0.66 -12.99 9.95
N GLY A 38 0.43 -12.32 8.83
CA GLY A 38 -0.75 -12.56 7.99
C GLY A 38 -2.05 -12.01 8.57
N ILE A 39 -1.98 -11.04 9.49
CA ILE A 39 -3.15 -10.32 9.98
C ILE A 39 -3.67 -9.45 8.84
N LYS A 40 -4.67 -9.97 8.12
CA LYS A 40 -5.29 -9.28 6.99
C LYS A 40 -6.05 -8.05 7.49
N LYS A 41 -5.78 -6.90 6.87
CA LYS A 41 -6.57 -5.68 7.11
C LYS A 41 -8.00 -5.89 6.58
N ASN A 42 -8.98 -5.36 7.29
CA ASN A 42 -10.36 -5.37 6.82
C ASN A 42 -10.51 -4.35 5.68
N LEU A 43 -10.59 -4.87 4.45
CA LEU A 43 -10.67 -4.06 3.23
C LEU A 43 -11.92 -3.17 3.22
N LYS A 44 -13.04 -3.59 3.84
CA LYS A 44 -14.28 -2.80 3.85
C LYS A 44 -14.09 -1.41 4.47
N LYS A 45 -13.20 -1.29 5.46
CA LYS A 45 -12.88 -0.03 6.14
C LYS A 45 -11.93 0.87 5.35
N LEU A 46 -11.30 0.37 4.29
CA LEU A 46 -10.20 1.05 3.60
C LEU A 46 -10.67 2.21 2.71
N GLY A 47 -11.98 2.27 2.39
CA GLY A 47 -12.60 3.35 1.62
C GLY A 47 -13.54 4.27 2.42
N GLU A 48 -13.95 3.87 3.63
CA GLU A 48 -14.92 4.62 4.46
C GLU A 48 -14.45 6.06 4.73
N TRP A 49 -13.14 6.26 4.95
CA TRP A 49 -12.57 7.58 5.19
C TRP A 49 -12.78 8.52 4.00
N ALA A 50 -12.66 8.04 2.76
CA ALA A 50 -12.79 8.87 1.57
C ALA A 50 -14.24 9.32 1.36
N ALA A 51 -15.22 8.44 1.61
CA ALA A 51 -16.63 8.81 1.58
C ALA A 51 -16.96 9.89 2.60
N VAL A 52 -16.44 9.77 3.84
CA VAL A 52 -16.66 10.74 4.91
C VAL A 52 -15.99 12.08 4.61
N THR A 53 -14.75 12.08 4.10
CA THR A 53 -14.00 13.31 3.86
C THR A 53 -14.50 14.10 2.65
N TYR A 54 -14.87 13.41 1.57
CA TYR A 54 -15.19 14.06 0.29
C TYR A 54 -16.67 14.02 -0.08
N GLY A 55 -17.53 13.35 0.71
CA GLY A 55 -18.96 13.23 0.42
C GLY A 55 -19.27 12.41 -0.84
N THR A 56 -18.33 11.58 -1.29
CA THR A 56 -18.44 10.77 -2.51
C THR A 56 -18.88 9.35 -2.19
N GLU A 57 -19.63 8.70 -3.09
CA GLU A 57 -19.93 7.28 -2.99
C GLU A 57 -18.66 6.44 -3.21
N THR A 58 -18.29 5.61 -2.24
CA THR A 58 -17.12 4.73 -2.33
C THR A 58 -17.53 3.27 -2.28
N LYS A 59 -17.13 2.49 -3.28
CA LYS A 59 -17.30 1.04 -3.30
C LYS A 59 -15.94 0.35 -3.25
N VAL A 60 -15.71 -0.47 -2.22
CA VAL A 60 -14.46 -1.23 -2.10
C VAL A 60 -14.62 -2.58 -2.81
N ILE A 61 -13.72 -2.87 -3.73
CA ILE A 61 -13.66 -4.15 -4.43
C ILE A 61 -12.27 -4.76 -4.25
N SER A 62 -12.22 -6.03 -3.84
CA SER A 62 -10.98 -6.77 -3.61
C SER A 62 -10.70 -7.68 -4.79
N MET A 63 -9.54 -7.51 -5.44
CA MET A 63 -9.19 -8.23 -6.67
C MET A 63 -7.74 -8.71 -6.66
N ASP A 64 -7.46 -9.76 -7.45
CA ASP A 64 -6.15 -10.40 -7.56
C ASP A 64 -5.60 -10.26 -8.98
N PHE A 65 -4.59 -9.41 -9.13
CA PHE A 65 -3.92 -9.11 -10.40
C PHE A 65 -3.01 -10.26 -10.88
N SER A 66 -2.78 -11.29 -10.08
CA SER A 66 -1.92 -12.42 -10.45
C SER A 66 -2.66 -13.54 -11.21
N GLY A 67 -3.99 -13.55 -11.18
CA GLY A 67 -4.84 -14.60 -11.73
C GLY A 67 -5.18 -14.50 -13.23
N GLY A 68 -4.88 -13.37 -13.89
CA GLY A 68 -5.19 -13.18 -15.31
C GLY A 68 -5.74 -11.78 -15.64
N VAL A 69 -6.51 -11.69 -16.73
CA VAL A 69 -7.05 -10.43 -17.27
C VAL A 69 -8.27 -9.98 -16.47
N GLU A 70 -8.03 -9.32 -15.34
CA GLU A 70 -9.05 -8.52 -14.67
C GLU A 70 -8.71 -7.01 -14.80
N ILE A 71 -9.74 -6.18 -15.00
CA ILE A 71 -9.67 -4.84 -15.64
C ILE A 71 -9.91 -3.74 -14.60
N TYR A 72 -9.06 -2.69 -14.55
CA TYR A 72 -9.21 -1.59 -13.56
C TYR A 72 -8.75 -0.24 -14.07
N ASP A 73 -9.41 0.85 -13.66
CA ASP A 73 -9.16 2.22 -14.14
C ASP A 73 -7.94 2.94 -13.50
N VAL A 74 -7.27 2.32 -12.51
CA VAL A 74 -6.02 2.86 -11.92
C VAL A 74 -5.02 1.74 -11.73
N ASN A 75 -4.02 1.66 -12.61
CA ASN A 75 -2.94 0.69 -12.47
C ASN A 75 -1.79 1.25 -11.62
N ASN A 76 -1.94 1.11 -10.31
CA ASN A 76 -0.89 1.41 -9.33
C ASN A 76 -0.43 0.14 -8.57
N VAL A 77 -0.76 -1.04 -9.10
CA VAL A 77 -0.34 -2.31 -8.50
C VAL A 77 0.95 -2.75 -9.15
N GLY A 78 1.94 -3.07 -8.32
CA GLY A 78 3.24 -3.52 -8.78
C GLY A 78 3.76 -4.67 -7.94
N VAL A 79 4.34 -5.66 -8.61
CA VAL A 79 5.14 -6.71 -7.97
C VAL A 79 6.58 -6.55 -8.41
N SER A 80 7.50 -6.54 -7.43
CA SER A 80 8.95 -6.59 -7.68
C SER A 80 9.50 -7.87 -7.10
N HIS A 81 10.49 -8.43 -7.78
CA HIS A 81 11.34 -9.46 -7.20
C HIS A 81 12.44 -8.81 -6.33
N TYR A 82 13.00 -9.57 -5.39
CA TYR A 82 14.18 -9.15 -4.63
C TYR A 82 15.37 -8.99 -5.61
N PRO A 83 16.24 -7.98 -5.44
CA PRO A 83 17.39 -7.81 -6.33
C PRO A 83 18.37 -8.99 -6.19
N GLU A 84 18.36 -9.89 -7.17
CA GLU A 84 19.23 -11.08 -7.26
C GLU A 84 19.70 -11.26 -8.72
N PHE A 85 20.72 -12.09 -8.94
CA PHE A 85 21.15 -12.44 -10.29
C PHE A 85 20.01 -13.10 -11.08
N PHE A 86 19.87 -12.69 -12.34
CA PHE A 86 18.83 -13.20 -13.23
C PHE A 86 18.85 -14.73 -13.37
N THR A 87 20.02 -15.36 -13.26
CA THR A 87 20.19 -16.82 -13.32
C THR A 87 19.51 -17.56 -12.16
N HIS A 88 19.22 -16.89 -11.05
CA HIS A 88 18.53 -17.47 -9.90
C HIS A 88 17.03 -17.14 -9.88
N MET A 89 16.56 -16.29 -10.79
CA MET A 89 15.16 -15.94 -10.90
C MET A 89 14.36 -17.11 -11.46
N LYS A 90 13.30 -17.50 -10.74
CA LYS A 90 12.33 -18.46 -11.23
C LYS A 90 11.52 -17.86 -12.38
N ARG A 91 11.22 -18.68 -13.38
CA ARG A 91 10.46 -18.24 -14.55
C ARG A 91 9.07 -17.74 -14.15
N GLU A 92 8.48 -18.34 -13.12
CA GLU A 92 7.17 -17.99 -12.58
C GLU A 92 7.15 -16.56 -12.02
N ASP A 93 8.22 -16.13 -11.35
CA ASP A 93 8.35 -14.79 -10.80
C ASP A 93 8.50 -13.75 -11.92
N ALA A 94 9.24 -14.08 -12.98
CA ALA A 94 9.35 -13.23 -14.17
C ALA A 94 7.99 -13.05 -14.87
N TRP A 95 7.25 -14.15 -15.10
CA TRP A 95 5.90 -14.08 -15.67
C TRP A 95 4.95 -13.28 -14.79
N LYS A 96 5.02 -13.44 -13.47
CA LYS A 96 4.20 -12.69 -12.53
C LYS A 96 4.47 -11.18 -12.64
N MET A 97 5.75 -10.76 -12.69
CA MET A 97 6.09 -9.35 -12.87
C MET A 97 5.60 -8.79 -14.21
N ILE A 98 5.73 -9.56 -15.30
CA ILE A 98 5.24 -9.15 -16.62
C ILE A 98 3.71 -9.02 -16.60
N ASN A 99 3.01 -10.00 -16.06
CA ASN A 99 1.54 -9.99 -16.02
C ASN A 99 1.01 -8.83 -15.18
N VAL A 100 1.57 -8.63 -13.97
CA VAL A 100 1.08 -7.62 -13.04
C VAL A 100 1.49 -6.21 -13.44
N ASN A 101 2.72 -5.98 -13.93
CA ASN A 101 3.22 -4.62 -14.14
C ASN A 101 3.11 -4.14 -15.60
N ILE A 102 3.06 -5.06 -16.59
CA ILE A 102 3.06 -4.71 -18.01
C ILE A 102 1.71 -5.07 -18.64
N LEU A 103 1.33 -6.35 -18.58
CA LEU A 103 0.15 -6.86 -19.28
C LEU A 103 -1.14 -6.22 -18.77
N SER A 104 -1.28 -6.08 -17.44
CA SER A 104 -2.43 -5.42 -16.82
C SER A 104 -2.61 -3.98 -17.32
N VAL A 105 -1.52 -3.21 -17.47
CA VAL A 105 -1.55 -1.81 -17.96
C VAL A 105 -2.05 -1.78 -19.40
N ILE A 106 -1.51 -2.66 -20.24
CA ILE A 106 -1.86 -2.71 -21.66
C ILE A 106 -3.33 -3.08 -21.84
N MET A 107 -3.80 -4.12 -21.15
CA MET A 107 -5.18 -4.60 -21.28
C MET A 107 -6.19 -3.55 -20.78
N MET A 108 -5.90 -2.94 -19.63
CA MET A 108 -6.67 -1.81 -19.12
C MET A 108 -6.75 -0.67 -20.14
N THR A 109 -5.60 -0.22 -20.65
CA THR A 109 -5.54 0.92 -21.58
C THR A 109 -6.32 0.62 -22.86
N HIS A 110 -6.24 -0.62 -23.37
CA HIS A 110 -6.96 -1.01 -24.57
C HIS A 110 -8.49 -0.95 -24.42
N ILE A 111 -9.00 -1.17 -23.20
CA ILE A 111 -10.43 -1.15 -22.91
C ILE A 111 -10.94 0.27 -22.66
N ILE A 112 -10.20 1.04 -21.86
CA ILE A 112 -10.66 2.34 -21.37
C ILE A 112 -10.43 3.45 -22.39
N LEU A 113 -9.31 3.41 -23.13
CA LEU A 113 -8.95 4.47 -24.07
C LEU A 113 -10.01 4.71 -25.17
N PRO A 114 -10.62 3.69 -25.79
CA PRO A 114 -11.72 3.90 -26.76
C PRO A 114 -12.95 4.57 -26.14
N GLU A 115 -13.34 4.18 -24.92
CA GLU A 115 -14.51 4.77 -24.23
C GLU A 115 -14.24 6.23 -23.84
N MET A 116 -13.05 6.53 -23.33
CA MET A 116 -12.64 7.91 -23.05
C MET A 116 -12.67 8.77 -24.31
N ALA A 117 -12.14 8.27 -25.43
CA ALA A 117 -12.13 8.98 -26.70
C ALA A 117 -13.56 9.22 -27.23
N ALA A 118 -14.44 8.24 -27.13
CA ALA A 118 -15.84 8.38 -27.51
C ALA A 118 -16.57 9.44 -26.66
N ASN A 119 -16.40 9.39 -25.34
CA ASN A 119 -17.06 10.30 -24.40
C ASN A 119 -16.56 11.75 -24.48
N VAL A 120 -15.27 11.95 -24.76
CA VAL A 120 -14.73 13.30 -25.03
C VAL A 120 -15.35 13.91 -26.29
N CYS A 121 -15.61 13.10 -27.32
CA CYS A 121 -16.22 13.57 -28.56
C CYS A 121 -17.66 14.09 -28.36
N TYR A 122 -18.45 13.45 -27.48
CA TYR A 122 -19.82 13.89 -27.15
C TYR A 122 -19.90 15.19 -26.33
N LEU A 123 -18.82 15.60 -25.64
CA LEU A 123 -18.78 16.86 -24.88
C LEU A 123 -18.40 18.07 -25.76
N THR A 124 -17.93 17.82 -26.99
CA THR A 124 -17.51 18.85 -27.96
C THR A 124 -18.49 19.04 -29.13
N MET A 125 -19.60 18.29 -29.18
CA MET A 125 -20.70 18.46 -30.14
C MET A 125 -21.92 19.08 -29.45
#